data_AF-A0A2J8XWZ3-F1
#
_entry.id   AF-A0A2J8XWZ3-F1
#
_cell.length_a   1.000
_cell.length_b   1.000
_cell.length_c   1.000
_cell.angle_alpha   90.00
_cell.angle_beta   90.00
_cell.angle_gamma   90.00
#
_symmetry.space_group_name_H-M   'P 1'
#
loop_
_entity.id
_entity.type
_entity.pdbx_description
1 polymer ?
#
loop_
_entity_poly.entity_id
_entity_poly.type
_entity_poly.pdbx_seq_one_letter_code
_entity_poly.pdbx_strand_id
1 'polypeptide(L)'
;LEKHLNLSAKKKESHLQEADTQIDREHQNFYEASLEYVFKIQEVQEKKKFEFVEPLLSFLQGLFTFYHEGYELAQEFAPYKQQLQFNLQNTRNNFESTRQEVERLMQRMKSANQDYRPPSQWTMEGYLYVQEKRPLGFTWIKHYCTYDKGSKTFTMSVSEMKSSGKMNGLVTSSPEMFKLKSCIRRKTDSIDKRFCFDIEVVERHGIITLQAFSEANRKLWLEAMDGKEP
;
A
#
# COMPACT_ATOMS: atom_id res chain seq x y z
N LEU A 1 -78.70 5.17 45.29
CA LEU A 1 -79.39 6.29 45.99
C LEU A 1 -80.70 6.74 45.32
N GLU A 2 -80.70 7.35 44.12
CA GLU A 2 -81.95 7.88 43.51
C GLU A 2 -83.06 6.82 43.33
N LYS A 3 -82.71 5.58 42.94
CA LYS A 3 -83.68 4.47 42.81
C LYS A 3 -84.29 4.05 44.15
N HIS A 4 -83.52 4.15 45.23
CA HIS A 4 -83.96 3.84 46.59
C HIS A 4 -84.87 4.93 47.13
N LEU A 5 -84.48 6.20 46.96
CA LEU A 5 -85.28 7.36 47.36
C LEU A 5 -86.61 7.49 46.62
N ASN A 6 -86.68 7.05 45.36
CA ASN A 6 -87.89 7.05 44.55
C ASN A 6 -88.79 5.82 44.80
N LEU A 7 -88.43 4.92 45.71
CA LEU A 7 -89.21 3.74 46.03
C LEU A 7 -90.45 4.13 46.86
N SER A 8 -91.65 3.80 46.36
CA SER A 8 -92.89 4.15 47.05
C SER A 8 -93.01 3.40 48.39
N ALA A 9 -93.28 4.14 49.47
CA ALA A 9 -93.54 3.59 50.81
C ALA A 9 -94.76 2.65 50.90
N LYS A 10 -95.56 2.53 49.83
CA LYS A 10 -96.69 1.59 49.74
C LYS A 10 -96.28 0.20 49.23
N LYS A 11 -95.00 -0.01 48.89
CA LYS A 11 -94.48 -1.33 48.49
C LYS A 11 -94.48 -2.30 49.67
N LYS A 12 -94.41 -3.61 49.36
CA LYS A 12 -94.29 -4.65 50.40
C LYS A 12 -93.03 -4.40 51.22
N GLU A 13 -93.14 -4.57 52.53
CA GLU A 13 -92.06 -4.37 53.51
C GLU A 13 -90.76 -5.09 53.11
N SER A 14 -90.85 -6.34 52.63
CA SER A 14 -89.68 -7.11 52.18
C SER A 14 -88.87 -6.41 51.08
N HIS A 15 -89.54 -5.72 50.15
CA HIS A 15 -88.86 -4.99 49.07
C HIS A 15 -88.22 -3.68 49.55
N LEU A 16 -88.77 -3.05 50.59
CA LEU A 16 -88.16 -1.89 51.22
C LEU A 16 -86.87 -2.31 51.94
N GLN A 17 -86.93 -3.39 52.72
CA GLN A 17 -85.78 -3.97 53.43
C GLN A 17 -84.66 -4.46 52.50
N GLU A 18 -85.01 -5.08 51.37
CA GLU A 18 -84.04 -5.45 50.33
C GLU A 18 -83.32 -4.22 49.76
N ALA A 19 -84.05 -3.13 49.50
CA ALA A 19 -83.49 -1.90 48.97
C ALA A 19 -82.57 -1.21 50.01
N ASP A 20 -82.96 -1.21 51.29
CA ASP A 20 -82.13 -0.71 52.41
C ASP A 20 -80.82 -1.50 52.51
N THR A 21 -80.92 -2.84 52.54
CA THR A 21 -79.75 -3.72 52.60
C THR A 21 -78.80 -3.53 51.41
N GLN A 22 -79.35 -3.27 50.21
CA GLN A 22 -78.54 -2.97 49.03
C GLN A 22 -77.79 -1.65 49.17
N ILE A 23 -78.44 -0.58 49.66
CA ILE A 23 -77.77 0.70 49.91
C ILE A 23 -76.66 0.56 50.96
N ASP A 24 -76.89 -0.19 52.03
CA ASP A 24 -75.88 -0.40 53.07
C ASP A 24 -74.64 -1.12 52.51
N ARG A 25 -74.84 -2.11 51.64
CA ARG A 25 -73.74 -2.78 50.92
C ARG A 25 -73.01 -1.82 49.97
N GLU A 26 -73.74 -1.02 49.20
CA GLU A 26 -73.14 -0.02 48.30
C GLU A 26 -72.32 1.02 49.08
N HIS A 27 -72.80 1.48 50.24
CA HIS A 27 -72.06 2.37 51.14
C HIS A 27 -70.80 1.73 51.70
N GLN A 28 -70.87 0.47 52.15
CA GLN A 28 -69.71 -0.26 52.65
C GLN A 28 -68.65 -0.43 51.57
N ASN A 29 -69.05 -0.82 50.36
CA ASN A 29 -68.15 -0.95 49.22
C ASN A 29 -67.49 0.38 48.85
N PHE A 30 -68.27 1.48 48.87
CA PHE A 30 -67.73 2.81 48.61
C PHE A 30 -66.70 3.23 49.68
N TYR A 31 -66.97 2.95 50.94
CA TYR A 31 -66.06 3.25 52.04
C TYR A 31 -64.75 2.46 51.93
N GLU A 32 -64.83 1.15 51.66
CA GLU A 32 -63.66 0.30 51.45
C GLU A 32 -62.82 0.77 50.25
N ALA A 33 -63.46 0.99 49.10
CA ALA A 33 -62.77 1.50 47.91
C ALA A 33 -62.13 2.88 48.14
N SER A 34 -62.76 3.75 48.94
CA SER A 34 -62.21 5.06 49.29
C SER A 34 -60.95 4.94 50.16
N LEU A 35 -60.94 4.01 51.12
CA LEU A 35 -59.75 3.74 51.95
C LEU A 35 -58.61 3.15 51.12
N GLU A 36 -58.90 2.19 50.24
CA GLU A 36 -57.92 1.63 49.31
C GLU A 36 -57.33 2.72 48.41
N TYR A 37 -58.16 3.63 47.91
CA TYR A 37 -57.70 4.73 47.07
C TYR A 37 -56.74 5.66 47.82
N VAL A 38 -57.06 6.05 49.06
CA VAL A 38 -56.17 6.87 49.91
C VAL A 38 -54.85 6.13 50.19
N PHE A 39 -54.93 4.83 50.49
CA PHE A 39 -53.75 4.00 50.67
C PHE A 39 -52.87 3.95 49.40
N LYS A 40 -53.48 3.79 48.21
CA LYS A 40 -52.76 3.79 46.93
C LYS A 40 -52.13 5.13 46.60
N ILE A 41 -52.78 6.25 46.92
CA ILE A 41 -52.16 7.56 46.80
C ILE A 41 -50.90 7.61 47.67
N GLN A 42 -50.98 7.20 48.94
CA GLN A 42 -49.83 7.21 49.84
C GLN A 42 -48.71 6.30 49.32
N GLU A 43 -49.04 5.11 48.83
CA GLU A 43 -48.07 4.20 48.21
C GLU A 43 -47.33 4.87 47.05
N VAL A 44 -48.05 5.54 46.14
CA VAL A 44 -47.43 6.29 45.02
C VAL A 44 -46.58 7.46 45.50
N GLN A 45 -47.01 8.19 46.53
CA GLN A 45 -46.27 9.33 47.08
C GLN A 45 -44.95 8.90 47.73
N GLU A 46 -44.91 7.72 48.33
CA GLU A 46 -43.67 7.15 48.88
C GLU A 46 -42.80 6.52 47.79
N LYS A 47 -43.39 5.76 46.87
CA LYS A 47 -42.66 5.10 45.77
C LYS A 47 -41.89 6.06 44.86
N LYS A 48 -42.52 7.17 44.47
CA LYS A 48 -41.87 8.16 43.59
C LYS A 48 -40.57 8.73 44.17
N LYS A 49 -40.38 8.70 45.51
CA LYS A 49 -39.18 9.23 46.17
C LYS A 49 -37.94 8.40 45.85
N PHE A 50 -38.10 7.09 45.60
CA PHE A 50 -36.99 6.19 45.30
C PHE A 50 -37.01 5.64 43.88
N GLU A 51 -38.18 5.32 43.31
CA GLU A 51 -38.27 4.73 41.96
C GLU A 51 -37.72 5.65 40.85
N PHE A 52 -37.71 6.97 41.07
CA PHE A 52 -37.07 7.91 40.15
C PHE A 52 -35.56 8.06 40.40
N VAL A 53 -35.12 7.89 41.64
CA VAL A 53 -33.72 8.13 42.05
C VAL A 53 -32.84 6.94 41.72
N GLU A 54 -33.36 5.71 41.86
CA GLU A 54 -32.62 4.48 41.60
C GLU A 54 -32.04 4.40 40.18
N PRO A 55 -32.79 4.67 39.09
CA PRO A 55 -32.24 4.67 37.73
C PRO A 55 -31.13 5.71 37.54
N LEU A 56 -31.25 6.89 38.17
CA LEU A 56 -30.24 7.94 38.09
C LEU A 56 -28.95 7.53 38.80
N LEU A 57 -29.07 6.89 39.97
CA LEU A 57 -27.93 6.37 40.71
C LEU A 57 -27.20 5.28 39.90
N SER A 58 -27.95 4.32 39.34
CA SER A 58 -27.37 3.27 38.49
C SER A 58 -26.68 3.84 37.26
N PHE A 59 -27.27 4.87 36.64
CA PHE A 59 -26.67 5.55 35.50
C PHE A 59 -25.34 6.25 35.87
N LEU A 60 -25.31 7.00 36.97
CA LEU A 60 -24.11 7.66 37.44
C LEU A 60 -23.00 6.67 37.80
N GLN A 61 -23.34 5.56 38.45
CA GLN A 61 -22.39 4.50 38.74
C GLN A 61 -21.81 3.91 37.44
N GLY A 62 -22.67 3.61 36.46
CA GLY A 62 -22.24 3.13 35.15
C GLY A 62 -21.31 4.11 34.43
N LEU A 63 -21.62 5.41 34.46
CA LEU A 63 -20.76 6.45 33.89
C LEU A 63 -19.39 6.48 34.56
N PHE A 64 -19.33 6.48 35.89
CA PHE A 64 -18.05 6.54 36.60
C PHE A 64 -17.20 5.30 36.37
N THR A 65 -17.80 4.11 36.37
CA THR A 65 -17.10 2.87 36.04
C THR A 65 -16.57 2.92 34.60
N PHE A 66 -17.40 3.30 33.63
CA PHE A 66 -16.98 3.39 32.23
C PHE A 66 -15.77 4.33 32.01
N TYR A 67 -15.82 5.53 32.58
CA TYR A 67 -14.72 6.48 32.43
C TYR A 67 -13.47 6.06 33.22
N HIS A 68 -13.63 5.43 34.38
CA HIS A 68 -12.51 4.88 35.13
C HIS A 68 -11.81 3.77 34.35
N GLU A 69 -12.56 2.78 33.84
CA GLU A 69 -12.01 1.70 33.03
C GLU A 69 -11.34 2.23 31.75
N GLY A 70 -11.98 3.21 31.09
CA GLY A 70 -11.41 3.88 29.92
C GLY A 70 -10.08 4.59 30.22
N TYR A 71 -9.96 5.20 31.40
CA TYR A 71 -8.71 5.83 31.85
C TYR A 71 -7.61 4.80 32.13
N GLU A 72 -7.92 3.73 32.87
CA GLU A 72 -6.95 2.66 33.16
C GLU A 72 -6.45 2.02 31.87
N LEU A 73 -7.36 1.71 30.94
CA LEU A 73 -7.00 1.19 29.62
C LEU A 73 -6.08 2.16 28.87
N ALA A 74 -6.38 3.46 28.88
CA ALA A 74 -5.52 4.45 28.23
C ALA A 74 -4.10 4.50 28.84
N GLN A 75 -3.98 4.30 30.16
CA GLN A 75 -2.69 4.21 30.84
C GLN A 75 -1.92 2.95 30.45
N GLU A 76 -2.59 1.79 30.37
CA GLU A 76 -1.98 0.54 29.90
C GLU A 76 -1.44 0.66 28.46
N PHE A 77 -2.10 1.45 27.61
CA PHE A 77 -1.66 1.72 26.23
C PHE A 77 -0.56 2.80 26.11
N ALA A 78 -0.28 3.57 27.16
CA ALA A 78 0.74 4.63 27.15
C ALA A 78 2.14 4.17 26.67
N PRO A 79 2.72 3.04 27.15
CA PRO A 79 4.03 2.58 26.68
C PRO A 79 4.05 2.27 25.19
N TYR A 80 2.98 1.68 24.65
CA TYR A 80 2.86 1.40 23.22
C TYR A 80 2.84 2.69 22.39
N LYS A 81 2.06 3.68 22.83
CA LYS A 81 2.01 5.01 22.19
C LYS A 81 3.40 5.66 22.17
N GLN A 82 4.14 5.60 23.27
CA GLN A 82 5.48 6.16 23.37
C GLN A 82 6.47 5.43 22.44
N GLN A 83 6.42 4.10 22.41
CA GLN A 83 7.25 3.31 21.50
C GLN A 83 6.96 3.65 20.02
N LEU A 84 5.67 3.80 19.67
CA LEU A 84 5.28 4.20 18.32
C LEU A 84 5.83 5.58 17.94
N GLN A 85 5.77 6.55 18.87
CA GLN A 85 6.35 7.88 18.66
C GLN A 85 7.87 7.81 18.40
N PHE A 86 8.59 7.00 19.19
CA PHE A 86 10.03 6.80 19.00
C PHE A 86 10.34 6.14 17.66
N ASN A 87 9.63 5.08 17.30
CA ASN A 87 9.81 4.38 16.02
C ASN A 87 9.54 5.31 14.82
N LEU A 88 8.50 6.16 14.92
CA LEU A 88 8.18 7.14 13.88
C LEU A 88 9.30 8.18 13.72
N GLN A 89 9.84 8.69 14.83
CA GLN A 89 10.94 9.64 14.79
C GLN A 89 12.21 9.03 14.21
N ASN A 90 12.54 7.78 14.57
CA ASN A 90 13.67 7.06 13.98
C ASN A 90 13.50 6.85 12.48
N THR A 91 12.30 6.47 12.04
CA THR A 91 12.00 6.29 10.62
C THR A 91 12.19 7.60 9.86
N ARG A 92 11.73 8.73 10.41
CA ARG A 92 11.96 10.06 9.84
C ARG A 92 13.46 10.41 9.76
N ASN A 93 14.21 10.18 10.83
CA ASN A 93 15.65 10.45 10.87
C ASN A 93 16.42 9.59 9.84
N ASN A 94 16.07 8.31 9.74
CA ASN A 94 16.67 7.38 8.77
C ASN A 94 16.37 7.81 7.33
N PHE A 95 15.14 8.25 7.05
CA PHE A 95 14.76 8.79 5.75
C PHE A 95 15.59 10.03 5.41
N GLU A 96 15.67 11.02 6.30
CA GLU A 96 16.44 12.25 6.05
C GLU A 96 17.93 11.96 5.82
N SER A 97 18.52 11.07 6.61
CA SER A 97 19.91 10.63 6.44
C SER A 97 20.13 9.96 5.08
N THR A 98 19.27 9.00 4.73
CA THR A 98 19.36 8.28 3.45
C THR A 98 19.15 9.24 2.27
N ARG A 99 18.20 10.17 2.37
CA ARG A 99 17.92 11.18 1.35
C ARG A 99 19.15 12.05 1.09
N GLN A 100 19.80 12.53 2.14
CA GLN A 100 21.03 13.34 2.01
C GLN A 100 22.15 12.54 1.35
N GLU A 101 22.32 11.26 1.72
CA GLU A 101 23.37 10.43 1.15
C GLU A 101 23.13 10.13 -0.34
N VAL A 102 21.88 9.82 -0.71
CA VAL A 102 21.48 9.65 -2.11
C VAL A 102 21.66 10.95 -2.90
N GLU A 103 21.35 12.10 -2.32
CA GLU A 103 21.54 13.40 -2.96
C GLU A 103 23.04 13.68 -3.20
N ARG A 104 23.90 13.42 -2.21
CA ARG A 104 25.37 13.52 -2.38
C ARG A 104 25.88 12.58 -3.46
N LEU A 105 25.42 11.33 -3.48
CA LEU A 105 25.77 10.37 -4.52
C LEU A 105 25.34 10.84 -5.90
N MET A 106 24.11 11.35 -6.03
CA MET A 106 23.59 11.90 -7.28
C MET A 106 24.47 13.06 -7.77
N GLN A 107 24.82 14.00 -6.90
CA GLN A 107 25.68 15.12 -7.28
C GLN A 107 27.06 14.65 -7.73
N ARG A 108 27.66 13.69 -6.99
CA ARG A 108 28.93 13.07 -7.38
C ARG A 108 28.85 12.42 -8.76
N MET A 109 27.78 11.66 -9.04
CA MET A 109 27.58 11.01 -10.33
C MET A 109 27.34 12.01 -11.47
N LYS A 110 26.64 13.12 -11.22
CA LYS A 110 26.47 14.20 -12.22
C LYS A 110 27.79 14.90 -12.53
N SER A 111 28.66 15.06 -11.52
CA SER A 111 29.99 15.69 -11.67
C SER A 111 31.08 14.72 -12.16
N ALA A 112 30.82 13.42 -12.15
CA ALA A 112 31.80 12.43 -12.59
C ALA A 112 32.02 12.59 -14.11
N ASN A 113 33.28 12.65 -14.53
CA ASN A 113 33.62 12.63 -15.95
C ASN A 113 33.04 11.38 -16.62
N GLN A 114 32.64 11.51 -17.90
CA GLN A 114 32.09 10.40 -18.70
C GLN A 114 33.03 9.18 -18.82
N ASP A 115 34.31 9.35 -18.44
CA ASP A 115 35.32 8.29 -18.40
C ASP A 115 35.26 7.43 -17.13
N TYR A 116 34.40 7.78 -16.15
CA TYR A 116 34.18 6.93 -14.97
C TYR A 116 33.46 5.64 -15.39
N ARG A 117 34.25 4.58 -15.54
CA ARG A 117 33.74 3.21 -15.68
C ARG A 117 33.74 2.54 -14.32
N PRO A 118 32.58 2.11 -13.79
CA PRO A 118 32.57 1.28 -12.61
C PRO A 118 33.35 -0.02 -12.88
N PRO A 119 33.92 -0.67 -11.85
CA PRO A 119 34.56 -1.96 -12.01
C PRO A 119 33.59 -2.94 -12.67
N SER A 120 33.90 -3.36 -13.90
CA SER A 120 33.13 -4.36 -14.64
C SER A 120 33.88 -5.68 -14.62
N GLN A 121 33.13 -6.78 -14.60
CA GLN A 121 33.69 -8.12 -14.83
C GLN A 121 34.22 -8.27 -16.26
N TRP A 122 33.75 -7.43 -17.19
CA TRP A 122 34.14 -7.42 -18.59
C TRP A 122 35.21 -6.36 -18.83
N THR A 123 36.12 -6.64 -19.75
CA THR A 123 37.10 -5.63 -20.20
C THR A 123 36.41 -4.47 -20.91
N MET A 124 35.36 -4.78 -21.67
CA MET A 124 34.52 -3.80 -22.34
C MET A 124 33.09 -4.31 -22.42
N GLU A 125 32.14 -3.44 -22.16
CA GLU A 125 30.73 -3.73 -22.37
C GLU A 125 30.00 -2.48 -22.85
N GLY A 126 28.91 -2.69 -23.56
CA GLY A 126 28.06 -1.61 -24.03
C GLY A 126 27.27 -1.99 -25.28
N TYR A 127 26.40 -1.09 -25.70
CA TYR A 127 25.62 -1.32 -26.90
C TYR A 127 26.44 -1.03 -28.16
N LEU A 128 26.28 -1.88 -29.16
CA LEU A 128 26.80 -1.71 -30.52
C LEU A 128 25.69 -1.99 -31.52
N TYR A 129 25.78 -1.39 -32.71
CA TYR A 129 24.96 -1.81 -33.83
C TYR A 129 25.73 -2.81 -34.68
N VAL A 130 25.10 -3.92 -35.04
CA VAL A 130 25.69 -4.98 -35.85
C VAL A 130 25.03 -4.97 -37.21
N GLN A 131 25.84 -5.01 -38.27
CA GLN A 131 25.36 -5.11 -39.62
C GLN A 131 24.91 -6.54 -39.92
N GLU A 132 23.62 -6.72 -40.15
CA GLU A 132 23.06 -8.00 -40.59
C GLU A 132 22.63 -7.92 -42.05
N LYS A 133 22.91 -8.99 -42.80
CA LYS A 133 22.50 -9.11 -44.19
C LYS A 133 21.04 -9.60 -44.25
N ARG A 134 20.21 -8.88 -45.02
CA ARG A 134 18.83 -9.24 -45.36
C ARG A 134 18.70 -9.47 -46.88
N PRO A 135 17.62 -10.13 -47.35
CA PRO A 135 17.42 -10.37 -48.79
C PRO A 135 17.45 -9.12 -49.68
N LEU A 136 17.03 -7.96 -49.14
CA LEU A 136 16.96 -6.69 -49.85
C LEU A 136 17.98 -5.64 -49.39
N GLY A 137 19.06 -6.07 -48.72
CA GLY A 137 20.15 -5.17 -48.32
C GLY A 137 20.69 -5.47 -46.93
N PHE A 138 21.05 -4.42 -46.18
CA PHE A 138 21.60 -4.53 -44.84
C PHE A 138 20.71 -3.85 -43.82
N THR A 139 20.59 -4.43 -42.64
CA THR A 139 20.00 -3.79 -41.47
C THR A 139 21.07 -3.60 -40.40
N TRP A 140 20.84 -2.65 -39.51
CA TRP A 140 21.66 -2.47 -38.31
C TRP A 140 20.81 -2.80 -37.10
N ILE A 141 21.19 -3.83 -36.37
CA ILE A 141 20.46 -4.26 -35.16
C ILE A 141 21.26 -3.85 -33.94
N LYS A 142 20.59 -3.34 -32.91
CA LYS A 142 21.22 -2.96 -31.65
C LYS A 142 21.42 -4.20 -30.79
N HIS A 143 22.67 -4.48 -30.42
CA HIS A 143 23.01 -5.55 -29.50
C HIS A 143 23.69 -4.98 -28.25
N TYR A 144 23.48 -5.65 -27.12
CA TYR A 144 24.36 -5.49 -25.97
C TYR A 144 25.54 -6.44 -26.14
N CYS A 145 26.74 -5.88 -26.18
CA CYS A 145 27.97 -6.59 -26.43
C CYS A 145 28.85 -6.54 -25.18
N THR A 146 29.51 -7.66 -24.88
CA THR A 146 30.52 -7.75 -23.82
C THR A 146 31.78 -8.41 -24.37
N TYR A 147 32.94 -7.99 -23.89
CA TYR A 147 34.22 -8.57 -24.25
C TYR A 147 35.06 -8.81 -23.00
N ASP A 148 35.56 -10.03 -22.87
CA ASP A 148 36.58 -10.41 -21.90
C ASP A 148 37.92 -10.63 -22.60
N LYS A 149 38.91 -9.78 -22.29
CA LYS A 149 40.27 -9.88 -22.83
C LYS A 149 41.01 -11.12 -22.33
N GLY A 150 40.74 -11.59 -21.11
CA GLY A 150 41.39 -12.77 -20.53
C GLY A 150 41.06 -14.03 -21.32
N SER A 151 39.79 -14.23 -21.67
CA SER A 151 39.34 -15.37 -22.47
C SER A 151 39.20 -15.10 -23.97
N LYS A 152 39.41 -13.86 -24.43
CA LYS A 152 39.12 -13.37 -25.79
C LYS A 152 37.70 -13.67 -26.26
N THR A 153 36.75 -13.66 -25.33
CA THR A 153 35.35 -13.99 -25.60
C THR A 153 34.57 -12.71 -25.87
N PHE A 154 33.98 -12.61 -27.06
CA PHE A 154 33.04 -11.57 -27.45
C PHE A 154 31.62 -12.16 -27.43
N THR A 155 30.73 -11.56 -26.65
CA THR A 155 29.34 -12.01 -26.51
C THR A 155 28.40 -10.95 -27.02
N MET A 156 27.36 -11.36 -27.74
CA MET A 156 26.38 -10.49 -28.34
C MET A 156 24.97 -10.96 -28.04
N SER A 157 24.14 -10.08 -27.50
CA SER A 157 22.73 -10.36 -27.21
C SER A 157 21.85 -9.30 -27.87
N VAL A 158 20.81 -9.72 -28.58
CA VAL A 158 19.88 -8.79 -29.22
C VAL A 158 19.20 -7.97 -28.15
N SER A 159 19.22 -6.65 -28.29
CA SER A 159 18.50 -5.74 -27.40
C SER A 159 17.19 -5.32 -28.06
N GLU A 160 16.13 -6.12 -27.86
CA GLU A 160 14.77 -5.69 -28.23
C GLU A 160 14.16 -4.86 -27.08
N MET A 161 13.87 -3.59 -27.35
CA MET A 161 13.01 -2.79 -26.49
C MET A 161 11.56 -3.00 -26.95
N LYS A 162 10.82 -3.94 -26.35
CA LYS A 162 9.36 -3.99 -26.58
C LYS A 162 8.73 -2.73 -25.97
N SER A 163 8.33 -1.79 -26.82
CA SER A 163 7.55 -0.60 -26.46
C SER A 163 6.09 -0.93 -26.16
N SER A 164 5.85 -1.93 -25.31
CA SER A 164 4.51 -2.36 -24.89
C SER A 164 4.50 -2.59 -23.38
N GLY A 165 4.46 -1.49 -22.63
CA GLY A 165 3.75 -1.27 -21.35
C GLY A 165 3.72 -2.29 -20.21
N LYS A 166 4.31 -3.48 -20.31
CA LYS A 166 4.29 -4.51 -19.28
C LYS A 166 5.57 -5.35 -19.36
N MET A 167 6.22 -5.48 -18.19
CA MET A 167 7.41 -6.29 -17.87
C MET A 167 8.76 -5.56 -17.98
N ASN A 168 9.30 -5.20 -16.80
CA ASN A 168 10.70 -4.90 -16.56
C ASN A 168 11.54 -6.18 -16.74
N GLY A 169 11.76 -6.59 -17.98
CA GLY A 169 12.64 -7.70 -18.30
C GLY A 169 13.14 -7.57 -19.72
N LEU A 170 14.45 -7.36 -19.88
CA LEU A 170 15.14 -7.60 -21.14
C LEU A 170 14.90 -9.08 -21.49
N VAL A 171 14.09 -9.36 -22.52
CA VAL A 171 14.09 -10.67 -23.14
C VAL A 171 15.39 -10.76 -23.93
N THR A 172 16.46 -11.19 -23.28
CA THR A 172 17.70 -11.53 -23.97
C THR A 172 17.45 -12.83 -24.73
N SER A 173 17.46 -12.76 -26.07
CA SER A 173 17.70 -13.95 -26.89
C SER A 173 18.98 -14.64 -26.38
N SER A 174 19.10 -15.96 -26.54
CA SER A 174 20.31 -16.69 -26.14
C SER A 174 21.55 -15.96 -26.66
N PRO A 175 22.46 -15.50 -25.79
CA PRO A 175 23.60 -14.70 -26.21
C PRO A 175 24.51 -15.53 -27.12
N GLU A 176 24.87 -14.97 -28.26
CA GLU A 176 25.85 -15.57 -29.15
C GLU A 176 27.26 -15.29 -28.59
N MET A 177 28.04 -16.34 -28.36
CA MET A 177 29.41 -16.24 -27.88
C MET A 177 30.40 -16.57 -29.00
N PHE A 178 31.43 -15.74 -29.11
CA PHE A 178 32.45 -15.84 -30.14
C PHE A 178 33.85 -15.72 -29.54
N LYS A 179 34.82 -16.44 -30.10
CA LYS A 179 36.23 -16.18 -29.85
C LYS A 179 36.77 -15.17 -30.86
N LEU A 180 37.28 -14.05 -30.37
CA LEU A 180 37.84 -13.00 -31.19
C LEU A 180 39.18 -13.43 -31.82
N LYS A 181 39.29 -13.34 -33.14
CA LYS A 181 40.56 -13.49 -33.88
C LYS A 181 41.25 -12.17 -34.11
N SER A 182 40.54 -11.19 -34.65
CA SER A 182 41.07 -9.89 -35.01
C SER A 182 39.99 -8.81 -34.90
N CYS A 183 40.43 -7.58 -34.66
CA CYS A 183 39.61 -6.40 -34.62
C CYS A 183 40.31 -5.29 -35.41
N ILE A 184 39.62 -4.68 -36.38
CA ILE A 184 40.21 -3.72 -37.32
C ILE A 184 39.26 -2.54 -37.47
N ARG A 185 39.77 -1.31 -37.37
CA ARG A 185 38.97 -0.12 -37.68
C ARG A 185 38.58 -0.14 -39.16
N ARG A 186 37.32 0.15 -39.49
CA ARG A 186 36.90 0.27 -40.89
C ARG A 186 37.25 1.67 -41.44
N LYS A 187 37.72 1.75 -42.69
CA LYS A 187 38.03 3.03 -43.35
C LYS A 187 36.75 3.81 -43.60
N THR A 188 36.76 5.12 -43.38
CA THR A 188 35.55 5.97 -43.43
C THR A 188 34.90 6.01 -44.82
N ASP A 189 35.69 5.88 -45.88
CA ASP A 189 35.27 5.85 -47.28
C ASP A 189 34.72 4.47 -47.72
N SER A 190 34.98 3.41 -46.95
CA SER A 190 34.54 2.05 -47.30
C SER A 190 33.09 1.74 -46.90
N ILE A 191 32.44 2.59 -46.10
CA ILE A 191 31.06 2.40 -45.64
C ILE A 191 30.38 3.74 -45.35
N ASP A 192 29.13 3.92 -45.78
CA ASP A 192 28.31 5.11 -45.48
C ASP A 192 27.72 5.08 -44.05
N LYS A 193 28.60 4.90 -43.05
CA LYS A 193 28.30 4.92 -41.61
C LYS A 193 29.52 5.42 -40.81
N ARG A 194 29.25 6.13 -39.72
CA ARG A 194 30.29 6.63 -38.81
C ARG A 194 30.62 5.62 -37.73
N PHE A 195 31.88 5.65 -37.28
CA PHE A 195 32.40 4.90 -36.13
C PHE A 195 32.37 3.37 -36.26
N CYS A 196 32.54 2.87 -37.49
CA CYS A 196 32.52 1.45 -37.78
C CYS A 196 33.88 0.77 -37.55
N PHE A 197 33.83 -0.49 -37.14
CA PHE A 197 34.96 -1.39 -37.04
C PHE A 197 34.50 -2.82 -37.31
N ASP A 198 35.44 -3.68 -37.61
CA ASP A 198 35.23 -5.04 -38.02
C ASP A 198 35.87 -5.98 -37.02
N ILE A 199 35.17 -7.06 -36.71
CA ILE A 199 35.75 -8.18 -35.99
C ILE A 199 35.72 -9.44 -36.85
N GLU A 200 36.75 -10.25 -36.71
CA GLU A 200 36.77 -11.61 -37.20
C GLU A 200 36.72 -12.57 -36.00
N VAL A 201 35.89 -13.60 -36.11
CA VAL A 201 35.66 -14.57 -35.04
C VAL A 201 35.99 -15.99 -35.50
N VAL A 202 36.14 -16.92 -34.54
CA VAL A 202 36.48 -18.32 -34.86
C VAL A 202 35.27 -19.08 -35.42
N GLU A 203 34.09 -18.85 -34.86
CA GLU A 203 32.89 -19.64 -35.08
C GLU A 203 32.14 -19.27 -36.36
N ARG A 204 32.45 -18.12 -36.98
CA ARG A 204 31.82 -17.65 -38.22
C ARG A 204 32.88 -17.37 -39.28
N HIS A 205 32.57 -17.76 -40.51
CA HIS A 205 33.36 -17.39 -41.68
C HIS A 205 32.92 -16.00 -42.16
N GLY A 206 33.86 -15.06 -42.19
CA GLY A 206 33.60 -13.68 -42.61
C GLY A 206 33.69 -12.67 -41.47
N ILE A 207 33.51 -11.42 -41.85
CA ILE A 207 33.68 -10.26 -40.98
C ILE A 207 32.32 -9.87 -40.38
N ILE A 208 32.30 -9.59 -39.08
CA ILE A 208 31.15 -8.96 -38.42
C ILE A 208 31.44 -7.46 -38.32
N THR A 209 30.64 -6.65 -39.00
CA THR A 209 30.78 -5.19 -38.99
C THR A 209 29.92 -4.58 -37.89
N LEU A 210 30.58 -3.81 -37.04
CA LEU A 210 30.03 -3.19 -35.84
C LEU A 210 30.09 -1.66 -35.96
N GLN A 211 29.14 -0.99 -35.34
CA GLN A 211 29.07 0.47 -35.25
C GLN A 211 28.91 0.91 -33.80
N ALA A 212 29.83 1.77 -33.34
CA ALA A 212 29.75 2.43 -32.04
C ALA A 212 28.96 3.76 -32.11
N PHE A 213 28.52 4.28 -30.95
CA PHE A 213 27.79 5.56 -30.89
C PHE A 213 28.65 6.80 -31.11
N SER A 214 29.95 6.71 -30.84
CA SER A 214 30.87 7.83 -30.91
C SER A 214 32.28 7.36 -31.24
N GLU A 215 33.12 8.29 -31.67
CA GLU A 215 34.54 8.04 -31.93
C GLU A 215 35.28 7.58 -30.66
N ALA A 216 35.00 8.20 -29.52
CA ALA A 216 35.58 7.81 -28.23
C ALA A 216 35.17 6.37 -27.86
N ASN A 217 33.89 6.01 -28.03
CA ASN A 217 33.43 4.65 -27.76
C ASN A 217 34.06 3.63 -28.70
N ARG A 218 34.19 3.95 -30.00
CA ARG A 218 34.89 3.10 -30.98
C ARG A 218 36.35 2.86 -30.59
N LYS A 219 37.07 3.90 -30.16
CA LYS A 219 38.46 3.79 -29.70
C LYS A 219 38.57 2.85 -28.51
N LEU A 220 37.69 2.98 -27.52
CA LEU A 220 37.68 2.11 -26.34
C LEU A 220 37.40 0.63 -26.71
N TRP A 221 36.51 0.37 -27.66
CA TRP A 221 36.28 -1.00 -28.17
C TRP A 221 37.52 -1.56 -28.88
N LEU A 222 38.20 -0.77 -29.71
CA LEU A 222 39.45 -1.20 -30.36
C LEU A 222 40.56 -1.43 -29.33
N GLU A 223 40.77 -0.52 -28.39
CA GLU A 223 41.77 -0.66 -27.33
C GLU A 223 41.54 -1.92 -26.49
N ALA A 224 40.28 -2.20 -26.12
CA ALA A 224 39.93 -3.41 -25.40
C ALA A 224 40.25 -4.69 -26.19
N MET A 225 39.97 -4.68 -27.50
CA MET A 225 40.13 -5.82 -28.41
C MET A 225 41.48 -5.86 -29.14
N ASP A 226 42.47 -5.07 -28.70
CA ASP A 226 43.80 -4.91 -29.34
C ASP A 226 43.70 -4.63 -30.85
N GLY A 227 42.74 -3.80 -31.23
CA GLY A 227 42.37 -3.54 -32.60
C GLY A 227 43.37 -2.69 -33.37
N LYS A 228 43.44 -2.90 -34.68
CA LYS A 228 44.41 -2.25 -35.56
C LYS A 228 43.78 -1.14 -36.41
N GLU A 229 44.60 -0.15 -36.77
CA GLU A 229 44.27 0.83 -37.80
C GLU A 229 44.37 0.19 -39.21
N PRO A 230 43.59 0.68 -40.20
CA PRO A 230 43.45 0.05 -41.52
C PRO A 230 44.43 0.54 -42.59
#